data_AF-A0A925T4A7-F1
#
_entry.id   AF-A0A925T4A7-F1
#
_cell.length_a   1.000
_cell.length_b   1.000
_cell.length_c   1.000
_cell.angle_alpha   90.00
_cell.angle_beta   90.00
_cell.angle_gamma   90.00
#
_symmetry.space_group_name_H-M   'P 1'
#
loop_
_entity.id
_entity.type
_entity.pdbx_description
1 polymer ?
#
loop_
_entity_poly.entity_id
_entity_poly.type
_entity_poly.pdbx_seq_one_letter_code
_entity_poly.pdbx_strand_id
1 'polypeptide(L)'
;MITKLDEVLRKIISLLRTCGVDKNAEWFEDRKDILARTQTESPEFQQTLLEIRNVIAGMGSFSDLSLIPLPSSGVTKDDAGRLQWDLAEELDEVIAELLQR
;
A
#
# COMPACT_ATOMS: atom_id res chain seq x y z
N MET A 1 -10.01 1.76 -11.91
CA MET A 1 -8.82 2.50 -11.41
C MET A 1 -8.94 2.81 -9.92
N ILE A 2 -9.94 3.57 -9.46
CA ILE A 2 -10.15 3.77 -7.99
C ILE A 2 -10.45 2.44 -7.29
N THR A 3 -11.25 1.56 -7.91
CA THR A 3 -11.47 0.19 -7.41
C THR A 3 -10.18 -0.62 -7.32
N LYS A 4 -9.30 -0.53 -8.33
CA LYS A 4 -8.00 -1.21 -8.33
C LYS A 4 -7.08 -0.65 -7.23
N LEU A 5 -7.05 0.67 -7.04
CA LEU A 5 -6.30 1.29 -5.94
C LEU A 5 -6.77 0.80 -4.56
N ASP A 6 -8.08 0.79 -4.31
CA ASP A 6 -8.63 0.29 -3.04
C ASP A 6 -8.31 -1.19 -2.83
N GLU A 7 -8.38 -2.02 -3.89
CA GLU A 7 -8.01 -3.43 -3.83
C GLU A 7 -6.54 -3.64 -3.47
N VAL A 8 -5.61 -2.92 -4.13
CA VAL A 8 -4.17 -3.02 -3.86
C VAL A 8 -3.86 -2.56 -2.43
N LEU A 9 -4.42 -1.42 -2.00
CA LEU A 9 -4.24 -0.92 -0.64
C LEU A 9 -4.74 -1.92 0.40
N ARG A 10 -5.90 -2.56 0.19
CA ARG A 10 -6.41 -3.61 1.09
C ARG A 10 -5.47 -4.82 1.17
N LYS A 11 -4.89 -5.26 0.05
CA LYS A 11 -3.93 -6.36 0.03
C LYS A 11 -2.66 -6.00 0.82
N ILE A 12 -2.14 -4.78 0.64
CA ILE A 12 -0.99 -4.26 1.40
C ILE A 12 -1.30 -4.24 2.91
N ILE A 13 -2.43 -3.67 3.30
CA ILE A 13 -2.90 -3.62 4.68
C ILE A 13 -2.98 -5.04 5.28
N SER A 14 -3.57 -5.98 4.54
CA SER A 14 -3.69 -7.38 4.97
C SER A 14 -2.33 -8.04 5.15
N LEU A 15 -1.39 -7.82 4.22
CA LEU A 15 -0.03 -8.35 4.32
C LEU A 15 0.70 -7.79 5.55
N LEU A 16 0.61 -6.47 5.78
CA LEU A 16 1.24 -5.81 6.93
C LEU A 16 0.70 -6.36 8.26
N ARG A 17 -0.62 -6.50 8.41
CA ARG A 17 -1.25 -7.13 9.58
C ARG A 17 -0.82 -8.59 9.73
N THR A 18 -0.72 -9.33 8.62
CA THR A 18 -0.24 -10.73 8.62
C THR A 18 1.19 -10.85 9.15
N CYS A 19 2.01 -9.82 8.96
CA CYS A 19 3.39 -9.75 9.44
C CYS A 19 3.54 -8.99 10.77
N GLY A 20 2.44 -8.62 11.44
CA GLY A 20 2.47 -7.89 12.72
C GLY A 20 3.02 -6.46 12.62
N VAL A 21 2.96 -5.84 11.45
CA VAL A 21 3.44 -4.47 11.20
C VAL A 21 2.25 -3.50 11.26
N ASP A 22 1.53 -3.51 12.37
CA ASP A 22 0.21 -2.88 12.50
C ASP A 22 0.25 -1.35 12.29
N LYS A 23 1.28 -0.66 12.77
CA LYS A 23 1.42 0.79 12.58
C LYS A 23 1.50 1.19 11.10
N ASN A 24 2.15 0.37 10.29
CA ASN A 24 2.23 0.61 8.85
C ASN A 24 0.87 0.32 8.20
N ALA A 25 0.18 -0.73 8.64
CA ALA A 25 -1.17 -1.05 8.16
C ALA A 25 -2.15 0.09 8.46
N GLU A 26 -2.15 0.61 9.69
CA GLU A 26 -2.96 1.77 10.12
C GLU A 26 -2.67 3.01 9.26
N TRP A 27 -1.40 3.28 8.95
CA TRP A 27 -1.04 4.39 8.07
C TRP A 27 -1.66 4.27 6.68
N PHE A 28 -1.61 3.07 6.07
CA PHE A 28 -2.24 2.82 4.77
C PHE A 28 -3.77 2.87 4.84
N GLU A 29 -4.39 2.41 5.94
CA GLU A 29 -5.83 2.53 6.19
C GLU A 29 -6.27 3.99 6.21
N ASP A 30 -5.58 4.84 6.98
CA ASP A 30 -5.86 6.26 7.05
C ASP A 30 -5.83 6.92 5.66
N ARG A 31 -4.82 6.59 4.83
CA ARG A 31 -4.69 7.17 3.49
C ARG A 31 -5.77 6.65 2.54
N LYS A 32 -6.13 5.38 2.65
CA LYS A 32 -7.25 4.79 1.91
C LYS A 32 -8.58 5.49 2.25
N ASP A 33 -8.81 5.81 3.52
CA ASP A 33 -10.01 6.51 3.97
C ASP A 33 -10.05 7.97 3.50
N ILE A 34 -8.89 8.65 3.48
CA ILE A 34 -8.77 9.99 2.87
C ILE A 34 -9.10 9.94 1.38
N LEU A 35 -8.57 8.97 0.63
CA LEU A 35 -8.86 8.81 -0.80
C LEU A 35 -10.33 8.49 -1.07
N ALA A 36 -10.99 7.75 -0.18
CA ALA A 36 -12.40 7.37 -0.33
C ALA A 36 -13.36 8.55 -0.12
N ARG A 37 -12.99 9.54 0.70
CA ARG A 37 -13.83 10.71 1.03
C ARG A 37 -13.51 11.96 0.19
N THR A 38 -12.40 11.95 -0.54
CA THR A 38 -11.93 13.10 -1.35
C THR A 38 -12.35 12.95 -2.81
N GLN A 39 -12.57 14.07 -3.49
CA GLN A 39 -12.83 14.05 -4.93
C GLN A 39 -11.54 13.76 -5.69
N THR A 40 -11.61 12.94 -6.74
CA THR A 40 -10.43 12.46 -7.49
C THR A 40 -9.58 13.58 -8.10
N GLU A 41 -10.19 14.72 -8.45
CA GLU A 41 -9.50 15.89 -9.01
C GLU A 41 -9.01 16.88 -7.94
N SER A 42 -9.28 16.60 -6.66
CA SER A 42 -8.90 17.50 -5.58
C SER A 42 -7.39 17.47 -5.31
N PRO A 43 -6.79 18.60 -4.89
CA PRO A 43 -5.40 18.63 -4.45
C PRO A 43 -5.12 17.65 -3.31
N GLU A 44 -6.08 17.42 -2.41
CA GLU A 44 -5.95 16.47 -1.30
C GLU A 44 -5.80 15.02 -1.80
N PHE A 45 -6.57 14.64 -2.83
CA PHE A 45 -6.49 13.32 -3.45
C PHE A 45 -5.12 13.11 -4.10
N GLN A 46 -4.67 14.06 -4.93
CA GLN A 46 -3.36 13.99 -5.59
C GLN A 46 -2.20 13.97 -4.58
N GLN A 47 -2.27 14.80 -3.53
CA GLN A 47 -1.27 14.83 -2.47
C GLN A 47 -1.20 13.50 -1.73
N THR A 48 -2.36 12.89 -1.41
CA THR A 48 -2.41 11.59 -0.74
C THR A 48 -1.82 10.48 -1.61
N LEU A 49 -2.05 10.50 -2.93
CA LEU A 49 -1.39 9.57 -3.86
C LEU A 49 0.13 9.73 -3.85
N LEU A 50 0.64 10.97 -3.84
CA LEU A 50 2.07 11.25 -3.80
C LEU A 50 2.71 10.81 -2.47
N GLU A 51 2.02 10.98 -1.34
CA GLU A 51 2.46 10.45 -0.04
C GLU A 51 2.64 8.94 -0.08
N ILE A 52 1.62 8.22 -0.58
CA ILE A 52 1.68 6.77 -0.75
C ILE A 52 2.85 6.37 -1.65
N ARG A 53 3.01 7.07 -2.78
CA ARG A 53 4.10 6.82 -3.74
C ARG A 53 5.49 7.01 -3.13
N ASN A 54 5.67 8.04 -2.31
CA ASN A 54 6.94 8.29 -1.64
C ASN A 54 7.28 7.18 -0.61
N VAL A 55 6.26 6.64 0.05
CA VAL A 55 6.42 5.55 1.03
C VAL A 55 6.75 4.21 0.37
N ILE A 56 6.40 4.00 -0.90
CA ILE A 56 6.82 2.79 -1.64
C ILE A 56 8.22 2.93 -2.28
N ALA A 57 8.67 4.14 -2.61
CA ALA A 57 9.93 4.37 -3.35
C ALA A 57 11.13 4.84 -2.49
N GLY A 58 10.95 5.10 -1.19
CA GLY A 58 11.98 5.65 -0.30
C GLY A 58 12.86 4.62 0.43
N MET A 59 13.91 5.09 1.11
CA MET A 59 14.62 4.27 2.12
C MET A 59 13.76 4.17 3.39
N GLY A 60 13.57 2.96 3.92
CA GLY A 60 12.57 2.66 4.95
C GLY A 60 11.15 2.54 4.37
N SER A 61 11.04 2.31 3.06
CA SER A 61 9.78 2.14 2.34
C SER A 61 9.06 0.87 2.72
N PHE A 62 7.82 0.74 2.24
CA PHE A 62 7.08 -0.53 2.25
C PHE A 62 7.94 -1.69 1.74
N SER A 63 8.75 -1.53 0.70
CA SER A 63 9.66 -2.55 0.17
C SER A 63 10.88 -2.87 1.05
N ASP A 64 11.26 -1.99 1.96
CA ASP A 64 12.38 -2.20 2.89
C ASP A 64 11.96 -2.89 4.20
N LEU A 65 10.65 -3.05 4.42
CA LEU A 65 10.15 -3.72 5.62
C LEU A 65 10.54 -5.21 5.59
N SER A 66 11.20 -5.66 6.66
CA SER A 66 11.44 -7.08 6.89
C SER A 66 10.13 -7.76 7.29
N LEU A 67 9.34 -8.17 6.29
CA LEU A 67 8.07 -8.85 6.51
C LEU A 67 8.29 -10.29 6.97
N ILE A 68 7.96 -10.54 8.24
CA ILE A 68 8.00 -11.88 8.84
C ILE A 68 6.56 -12.22 9.22
N PRO A 69 5.90 -13.11 8.47
CA PRO A 69 4.53 -13.52 8.79
C PRO A 69 4.42 -14.11 10.20
N LEU A 70 3.30 -13.83 10.86
CA LEU A 70 2.96 -14.46 12.12
C LEU A 70 2.84 -15.98 11.93
N PRO A 71 3.27 -16.81 12.89
CA PRO A 71 3.26 -18.27 12.75
C PRO A 71 1.88 -18.88 12.42
N SER A 72 0.80 -18.20 12.82
CA SER A 72 -0.59 -18.61 12.59
C SER A 72 -1.17 -18.18 11.23
N SER A 73 -0.43 -17.43 10.42
CA SER A 73 -0.93 -16.86 9.17
C SER A 73 -1.04 -17.86 8.02
N GLY A 74 -0.28 -18.96 8.07
CA GLY A 74 -0.14 -19.88 6.95
C GLY A 74 0.64 -19.32 5.76
N VAL A 75 1.28 -18.14 5.90
CA VAL A 75 2.10 -17.48 4.87
C VAL A 75 3.58 -17.67 5.19
N THR A 76 4.39 -18.03 4.21
CA THR A 76 5.84 -18.14 4.38
C THR A 76 6.53 -16.78 4.19
N LYS A 77 7.75 -16.63 4.70
CA LYS A 77 8.56 -15.42 4.49
C LYS A 77 8.77 -15.12 3.00
N ASP A 78 9.04 -16.16 2.21
CA ASP A 78 9.29 -16.01 0.77
C ASP A 78 8.02 -15.58 0.03
N ASP A 79 6.86 -16.13 0.40
CA ASP A 79 5.57 -15.72 -0.18
C ASP A 79 5.22 -14.27 0.20
N ALA A 80 5.49 -13.88 1.45
CA ALA A 80 5.29 -12.51 1.91
C ALA A 80 6.19 -11.52 1.16
N GLY A 81 7.47 -11.87 0.95
CA GLY A 81 8.40 -11.04 0.19
C GLY A 81 8.03 -10.91 -1.29
N ARG A 82 7.57 -11.99 -1.93
CA ARG A 82 7.04 -11.93 -3.30
C ARG A 82 5.82 -11.03 -3.39
N LEU A 83 4.85 -11.25 -2.49
CA LEU A 83 3.62 -10.46 -2.48
C LEU A 83 3.92 -8.97 -2.19
N GLN A 84 4.87 -8.67 -1.31
CA GLN A 84 5.33 -7.30 -1.05
C GLN A 84 5.86 -6.62 -2.31
N TRP A 85 6.69 -7.32 -3.08
CA TRP A 85 7.24 -6.80 -4.34
C TRP A 85 6.15 -6.56 -5.38
N ASP A 86 5.32 -7.58 -5.64
CA ASP A 86 4.22 -7.51 -6.61
C ASP A 86 3.24 -6.37 -6.27
N LEU A 87 2.90 -6.20 -4.99
CA LEU A 87 2.01 -5.13 -4.55
C LEU A 87 2.65 -3.74 -4.63
N ALA A 88 3.96 -3.63 -4.43
CA ALA A 88 4.67 -2.35 -4.56
C ALA A 88 4.69 -1.88 -6.02
N GLU A 89 4.99 -2.79 -6.96
CA GLU A 89 4.94 -2.52 -8.40
C GLU A 89 3.50 -2.18 -8.84
N GLU A 90 2.51 -3.01 -8.46
CA GLU A 90 1.11 -2.77 -8.82
C GLU A 90 0.60 -1.42 -8.27
N LEU A 91 1.03 -1.03 -7.06
CA LEU A 91 0.65 0.24 -6.46
C LEU A 91 1.30 1.44 -7.19
N ASP A 92 2.59 1.39 -7.55
CA ASP A 92 3.24 2.48 -8.29
C ASP A 92 2.58 2.69 -9.66
N GLU A 93 2.29 1.60 -10.38
CA GLU A 93 1.61 1.66 -11.67
C GLU A 93 0.22 2.33 -11.56
N VAL A 94 -0.59 1.89 -10.58
CA VAL A 94 -1.94 2.44 -10.38
C VAL A 94 -1.88 3.92 -9.98
N ILE A 95 -0.91 4.31 -9.15
CA ILE A 95 -0.74 5.72 -8.78
C ILE A 95 -0.29 6.56 -9.98
N ALA A 96 0.65 6.05 -10.78
CA ALA A 96 1.14 6.73 -11.98
C ALA A 96 0.00 6.96 -12.99
N GLU A 97 -0.85 5.96 -13.22
CA GLU A 97 -2.04 6.09 -14.08
C GLU A 97 -3.02 7.16 -13.55
N LEU A 98 -3.23 7.23 -12.23
CA LEU A 98 -4.16 8.19 -11.62
C LEU A 98 -3.64 9.63 -11.63
N LEU A 99 -2.33 9.83 -11.52
CA LEU A 99 -1.71 11.16 -11.53
C LEU A 99 -1.54 11.76 -12.94
N GLN A 100 -1.65 10.96 -13.99
CA GLN A 100 -1.56 11.41 -15.38
C GLN A 100 -2.91 11.89 -15.96
N ARG A 101 -4.00 11.84 -15.18
CA ARG A 101 -5.35 12.27 -15.56
C ARG A 101 -5.61 13.71 -15.13
#